data_AF-A0AA36NND8-F1
#
_entry.id   AF-A0AA36NND8-F1
#
_cell.length_a   1.000
_cell.length_b   1.000
_cell.length_c   1.000
_cell.angle_alpha   90.00
_cell.angle_beta   90.00
_cell.angle_gamma   90.00
#
_symmetry.space_group_name_H-M   'P 1'
#
loop_
_entity.id
_entity.type
_entity.pdbx_description
1 polymer ?
#
loop_
_entity_poly.entity_id
_entity_poly.type
_entity_poly.pdbx_seq_one_letter_code
_entity_poly.pdbx_strand_id
1 'polypeptide(L)'
;MICSCCALSADEAAIEGVTIVSPADLPKIEPASATPTQAAFTFQLPDNSSKEVIFTEKPLGVDFRKSIPMTVKAVKMDSVAHAAGIDTQWVLTHVQGAAVPSDLKEAMAKIMEAVRELPQK
;
A
#
# COMPACT_ATOMS: atom_id res chain seq x y z
N MET A 1 36.08 53.63 31.56
CA MET A 1 35.46 53.80 30.24
C MET A 1 34.36 52.78 30.11
N ILE A 2 33.14 53.24 30.34
CA ILE A 2 31.89 52.52 30.12
C ILE A 2 31.52 52.76 28.66
N CYS A 3 31.32 51.69 27.88
CA CYS A 3 30.39 51.75 26.76
C CYS A 3 29.73 50.38 26.63
N SER A 4 28.76 50.20 27.51
CA SER A 4 27.65 49.27 27.38
C SER A 4 26.68 49.88 26.35
N CYS A 5 26.51 49.23 25.20
CA CYS A 5 25.42 49.48 24.23
C CYS A 5 25.17 48.13 23.53
N CYS A 6 24.19 47.36 24.00
CA CYS A 6 22.83 47.29 23.40
C CYS A 6 22.88 46.71 21.97
N ALA A 7 22.64 45.40 21.83
CA ALA A 7 21.31 44.82 21.63
C ALA A 7 20.87 44.92 20.17
N LEU A 8 20.90 43.77 19.47
CA LEU A 8 19.88 43.48 18.49
C LEU A 8 19.79 41.96 18.27
N SER A 9 18.85 41.35 19.01
CA SER A 9 18.15 40.18 18.52
C SER A 9 17.48 40.53 17.21
N ALA A 10 17.72 39.73 16.19
CA ALA A 10 16.82 39.59 15.06
C ALA A 10 16.39 38.12 15.04
N ASP A 11 15.34 37.86 15.82
CA ASP A 11 14.43 36.73 15.64
C ASP A 11 13.80 36.87 14.25
N GLU A 12 14.24 36.06 13.30
CA GLU A 12 13.47 35.84 12.07
C GLU A 12 12.58 34.62 12.27
N ALA A 13 11.35 34.92 12.65
CA ALA A 13 10.22 34.01 12.54
C ALA A 13 9.82 33.89 11.06
N ALA A 14 9.86 32.68 10.54
CA ALA A 14 9.03 32.26 9.42
C ALA A 14 8.42 30.88 9.73
N ILE A 15 7.12 30.92 9.97
CA ILE A 15 6.18 29.82 10.10
C ILE A 15 6.07 29.02 8.78
N GLU A 16 5.62 27.77 8.90
CA GLU A 16 4.58 27.11 8.09
C GLU A 16 4.90 25.62 7.82
N GLY A 17 3.96 24.75 8.13
CA GLY A 17 3.89 23.43 7.50
C GLY A 17 3.96 22.25 8.45
N VAL A 18 2.79 21.84 8.92
CA VAL A 18 2.50 20.46 9.33
C VAL A 18 3.02 19.49 8.27
N THR A 19 4.15 18.84 8.50
CA THR A 19 4.44 17.59 7.78
C THR A 19 3.88 16.47 8.62
N ILE A 20 2.66 16.12 8.20
CA ILE A 20 1.97 14.87 8.42
C ILE A 20 3.00 13.77 8.55
N VAL A 21 2.96 13.05 9.67
CA VAL A 21 3.71 11.82 9.85
C VAL A 21 3.39 10.92 8.66
N SER A 22 4.36 10.66 7.80
CA SER A 22 4.23 9.60 6.80
C SER A 22 5.04 8.42 7.34
N PRO A 23 4.41 7.45 8.01
CA PRO A 23 5.08 6.23 8.46
C PRO A 23 5.39 5.33 7.26
N ALA A 24 6.32 5.77 6.41
CA ALA A 24 6.77 5.07 5.21
C ALA A 24 8.01 4.20 5.46
N ASP A 25 8.38 3.97 6.72
CA ASP A 25 9.31 2.89 7.07
C ASP A 25 8.51 1.68 7.54
N LEU A 26 8.00 0.94 6.56
CA LEU A 26 7.61 -0.45 6.79
C LEU A 26 8.68 -1.33 6.15
N PRO A 27 9.37 -2.16 6.95
CA PRO A 27 10.40 -3.05 6.46
C PRO A 27 9.78 -3.98 5.42
N LYS A 28 10.40 -3.99 4.25
CA LYS A 28 10.15 -4.97 3.17
C LYS A 28 10.60 -6.33 3.68
N ILE A 29 9.72 -7.04 4.39
CA ILE A 29 10.00 -8.40 4.87
C ILE A 29 9.99 -9.31 3.65
N GLU A 30 11.15 -9.91 3.41
CA GLU A 30 11.45 -10.81 2.32
C GLU A 30 10.59 -12.09 2.43
N PRO A 31 10.01 -12.59 1.32
CA PRO A 31 9.07 -13.71 1.35
C PRO A 31 9.82 -15.03 1.61
N ALA A 32 9.99 -15.37 2.88
CA ALA A 32 10.56 -16.64 3.31
C ALA A 32 9.43 -17.66 3.59
N SER A 33 9.33 -18.66 2.69
CA SER A 33 8.79 -20.01 2.90
C SER A 33 7.27 -20.21 3.04
N ALA A 34 6.65 -20.51 1.89
CA ALA A 34 6.01 -21.81 1.61
C ALA A 34 5.17 -22.47 2.72
N THR A 35 3.93 -21.99 2.91
CA THR A 35 2.77 -22.86 3.21
C THR A 35 1.51 -22.31 2.51
N PRO A 36 0.76 -23.12 1.75
CA PRO A 36 -0.33 -22.64 0.89
C PRO A 36 -1.63 -22.40 1.67
N THR A 37 -1.64 -21.41 2.55
CA THR A 37 -2.86 -20.97 3.27
C THR A 37 -3.09 -19.47 3.16
N GLN A 38 -2.19 -18.76 2.47
CA GLN A 38 -2.22 -17.31 2.36
C GLN A 38 -1.95 -16.90 0.91
N ALA A 39 -2.49 -15.76 0.51
CA ALA A 39 -2.33 -15.19 -0.82
C ALA A 39 -1.66 -13.83 -0.71
N ALA A 40 -0.43 -13.73 -1.20
CA ALA A 40 0.33 -12.48 -1.22
C ALA A 40 -0.01 -11.65 -2.46
N PHE A 41 -0.27 -10.35 -2.30
CA PHE A 41 -0.56 -9.43 -3.38
C PHE A 41 0.36 -8.22 -3.25
N THR A 42 1.15 -7.96 -4.28
CA THR A 42 2.06 -6.81 -4.32
C THR A 42 1.43 -5.68 -5.11
N PHE A 43 1.23 -4.56 -4.44
CA PHE A 43 0.69 -3.34 -4.98
C PHE A 43 1.80 -2.30 -5.13
N GLN A 44 1.73 -1.52 -6.19
CA GLN A 44 2.53 -0.33 -6.39
C GLN A 44 1.72 0.89 -5.95
N LEU A 45 2.32 1.67 -5.06
CA LEU A 45 1.80 2.91 -4.53
C LEU A 45 2.07 4.06 -5.52
N PRO A 46 1.32 5.18 -5.42
CA PRO A 46 1.59 6.38 -6.22
C PRO A 46 2.99 6.97 -5.96
N ASP A 47 3.60 6.67 -4.82
CA ASP A 47 4.95 7.07 -4.45
C ASP A 47 6.07 6.23 -5.13
N ASN A 48 5.73 5.39 -6.12
CA ASN A 48 6.62 4.39 -6.75
C ASN A 48 7.15 3.29 -5.80
N SER A 49 6.67 3.26 -4.55
CA SER A 49 6.97 2.19 -3.60
C SER A 49 6.09 0.97 -3.85
N SER A 50 6.62 -0.24 -3.65
CA SER A 50 5.85 -1.49 -3.71
C SER A 50 5.53 -2.00 -2.32
N LYS A 51 4.26 -2.26 -2.05
CA LYS A 51 3.77 -2.83 -0.79
C LYS A 51 3.12 -4.19 -1.04
N GLU A 52 3.62 -5.20 -0.35
CA GLU A 52 3.01 -6.53 -0.34
C GLU A 52 1.99 -6.63 0.79
N VAL A 53 0.83 -7.21 0.48
CA VAL A 53 -0.25 -7.49 1.41
C VAL A 53 -0.58 -8.97 1.34
N ILE A 54 -0.53 -9.63 2.49
CA ILE A 54 -0.81 -11.05 2.60
C ILE A 54 -2.23 -11.24 3.12
N PHE A 55 -3.05 -11.96 2.36
CA PHE A 55 -4.41 -12.29 2.73
C PHE A 55 -4.49 -13.74 3.20
N THR A 56 -5.17 -13.96 4.32
CA THR A 56 -5.31 -15.27 4.96
C THR A 56 -6.70 -15.90 4.75
N GLU A 57 -7.67 -15.10 4.33
CA GLU A 57 -9.07 -15.50 4.27
C GLU A 57 -9.80 -14.81 3.10
N LYS A 58 -10.86 -15.45 2.60
CA LYS A 58 -11.79 -14.85 1.63
C LYS A 58 -13.14 -14.53 2.29
N PRO A 59 -13.83 -13.45 1.84
CA PRO A 59 -13.53 -12.60 0.69
C PRO A 59 -12.46 -11.52 0.99
N LEU A 60 -11.59 -11.24 0.01
CA LEU A 60 -10.61 -10.16 0.12
C LEU A 60 -11.27 -8.80 0.38
N GLY A 61 -12.45 -8.59 -0.23
CA GLY A 61 -13.18 -7.33 -0.17
C GLY A 61 -12.49 -6.18 -0.91
N VAL A 62 -11.74 -6.48 -1.97
CA VAL A 62 -11.15 -5.49 -2.86
C VAL A 62 -11.82 -5.56 -4.23
N ASP A 63 -12.26 -4.41 -4.72
CA ASP A 63 -12.77 -4.24 -6.07
C ASP A 63 -11.69 -3.58 -6.92
N PHE A 64 -11.44 -4.12 -8.10
CA PHE A 64 -10.51 -3.53 -9.06
C PHE A 64 -11.25 -2.81 -10.18
N ARG A 65 -10.65 -1.75 -10.73
CA ARG A 65 -11.16 -1.12 -11.95
C ARG A 65 -10.91 -2.04 -13.12
N LYS A 66 -11.88 -2.12 -14.04
CA LYS A 66 -11.75 -2.75 -15.36
C LYS A 66 -10.93 -1.87 -16.31
N SER A 67 -9.80 -1.37 -15.84
CA SER A 67 -8.89 -0.49 -16.56
C SER A 67 -7.48 -1.00 -16.32
N ILE A 68 -6.63 -0.84 -17.33
CA ILE A 68 -5.21 -1.20 -17.26
C ILE A 68 -4.43 0.11 -17.11
N PRO A 69 -3.56 0.22 -16.09
CA PRO A 69 -3.17 -0.82 -15.13
C PRO A 69 -4.25 -1.14 -14.08
N MET A 70 -4.28 -2.40 -13.60
CA MET A 70 -5.28 -2.89 -12.64
C MET A 70 -5.18 -2.13 -11.30
N THR A 71 -6.00 -1.10 -11.18
CA THR A 71 -6.02 -0.21 -10.02
C THR A 71 -7.15 -0.61 -9.08
N VAL A 72 -6.93 -0.51 -7.77
CA VAL A 72 -7.98 -0.72 -6.78
C VAL A 72 -9.08 0.33 -6.97
N LYS A 73 -10.31 -0.10 -7.20
CA LYS A 73 -11.48 0.80 -7.35
C LYS A 73 -12.06 1.18 -6.01
N ALA A 74 -12.25 0.18 -5.15
CA ALA A 74 -12.90 0.32 -3.87
C ALA A 74 -12.44 -0.81 -2.96
N VAL A 75 -12.48 -0.55 -1.67
CA VAL A 75 -12.25 -1.54 -0.64
C VAL A 75 -13.50 -1.61 0.21
N LYS A 76 -14.00 -2.82 0.40
CA LYS A 76 -15.20 -3.09 1.18
C LYS A 76 -14.87 -2.92 2.67
N MET A 77 -15.68 -2.15 3.40
CA MET A 77 -15.61 -2.07 4.86
C MET A 77 -15.80 -3.47 5.48
N ASP A 78 -15.15 -3.73 6.60
CA ASP A 78 -15.13 -5.04 7.29
C ASP A 78 -14.50 -6.18 6.47
N SER A 79 -13.55 -5.85 5.58
CA SER A 79 -12.77 -6.84 4.85
C SER A 79 -11.30 -6.84 5.24
N VAL A 80 -10.60 -7.93 4.91
CA VAL A 80 -9.15 -8.04 5.13
C VAL A 80 -8.39 -6.95 4.38
N ALA A 81 -8.84 -6.58 3.17
CA ALA A 81 -8.25 -5.48 2.41
C ALA A 81 -8.38 -4.13 3.11
N HIS A 82 -9.49 -3.89 3.82
CA HIS A 82 -9.67 -2.69 4.62
C HIS A 82 -8.76 -2.69 5.85
N ALA A 83 -8.68 -3.82 6.56
CA ALA A 83 -7.78 -4.00 7.70
C ALA A 83 -6.30 -3.84 7.33
N ALA A 84 -5.92 -4.23 6.11
CA ALA A 84 -4.57 -4.06 5.56
C ALA A 84 -4.24 -2.61 5.14
N GLY A 85 -5.24 -1.71 5.12
CA GLY A 85 -5.08 -0.32 4.70
C GLY A 85 -4.77 -0.16 3.22
N ILE A 86 -5.34 -1.00 2.36
CA ILE A 86 -5.22 -0.85 0.90
C ILE A 86 -5.97 0.40 0.45
N ASP A 87 -5.35 1.18 -0.43
CA ASP A 87 -5.95 2.38 -0.99
C ASP A 87 -6.40 2.19 -2.45
N THR A 88 -7.39 2.98 -2.87
CA THR A 88 -7.91 3.03 -4.24
C THR A 88 -6.94 3.64 -5.26
N GLN A 89 -5.83 4.21 -4.81
CA GLN A 89 -4.76 4.68 -5.69
C GLN A 89 -3.71 3.60 -6.00
N TRP A 90 -3.89 2.38 -5.49
CA TRP A 90 -2.87 1.33 -5.60
C TRP A 90 -3.06 0.47 -6.84
N VAL A 91 -1.94 0.15 -7.48
CA VAL A 91 -1.90 -0.65 -8.71
C VAL A 91 -1.40 -2.04 -8.37
N LEU A 92 -2.16 -3.08 -8.72
CA LEU A 92 -1.69 -4.45 -8.51
C LEU A 92 -0.63 -4.81 -9.55
N THR A 93 0.54 -5.26 -9.09
CA THR A 93 1.67 -5.64 -9.96
C THR A 93 1.99 -7.12 -9.87
N HIS A 94 1.87 -7.74 -8.68
CA HIS A 94 2.16 -9.17 -8.49
C HIS A 94 1.11 -9.83 -7.60
N VAL A 95 0.86 -11.12 -7.85
CA VAL A 95 -0.02 -11.99 -7.05
C VAL A 95 0.71 -13.31 -6.85
N GLN A 96 0.84 -13.75 -5.60
CA GLN A 96 1.59 -14.94 -5.20
C GLN A 96 3.03 -14.97 -5.73
N GLY A 97 3.70 -13.80 -5.77
CA GLY A 97 5.03 -13.66 -6.37
C GLY A 97 5.07 -13.73 -7.90
N ALA A 98 3.93 -13.95 -8.57
CA ALA A 98 3.82 -13.94 -10.01
C ALA A 98 3.38 -12.56 -10.53
N ALA A 99 4.10 -12.01 -11.49
CA ALA A 99 3.72 -10.75 -12.13
C ALA A 99 2.33 -10.85 -12.78
N VAL A 100 1.52 -9.82 -12.55
CA VAL A 100 0.20 -9.69 -13.14
C VAL A 100 0.37 -9.13 -14.55
N PRO A 101 -0.16 -9.81 -15.58
CA PRO A 101 -0.06 -9.32 -16.95
C PRO A 101 -0.89 -8.04 -17.12
N SER A 102 -0.53 -7.25 -18.14
CA SER A 102 -1.28 -6.05 -18.53
C SER A 102 -2.68 -6.38 -19.12
N ASP A 103 -2.98 -7.66 -19.32
CA ASP A 103 -4.27 -8.14 -19.80
C ASP A 103 -5.29 -8.30 -18.66
N LEU A 104 -6.37 -7.51 -18.70
CA LEU A 104 -7.40 -7.49 -17.65
C LEU A 104 -7.98 -8.89 -17.36
N LYS A 105 -8.21 -9.67 -18.42
CA LYS A 105 -8.80 -11.00 -18.32
C LYS A 105 -7.86 -11.97 -17.60
N GLU A 106 -6.59 -11.99 -17.98
CA GLU A 106 -5.59 -12.86 -17.38
C GLU A 106 -5.25 -12.42 -15.95
N ALA A 107 -5.17 -11.11 -15.72
CA ALA A 107 -4.95 -10.54 -14.41
C ALA A 107 -6.07 -10.89 -13.43
N MET A 108 -7.33 -10.73 -13.84
CA MET A 108 -8.49 -11.17 -13.05
C MET A 108 -8.50 -12.68 -12.83
N ALA A 109 -8.10 -13.48 -13.82
CA ALA A 109 -7.99 -14.93 -13.67
C ALA A 109 -6.95 -15.31 -12.60
N LYS A 110 -5.77 -14.67 -12.60
CA LYS A 110 -4.74 -14.87 -11.56
C LYS A 110 -5.21 -14.47 -10.17
N ILE A 111 -5.88 -13.33 -10.06
CA ILE A 111 -6.45 -12.87 -8.77
C ILE A 111 -7.49 -13.88 -8.27
N MET A 112 -8.41 -14.30 -9.14
CA MET A 112 -9.44 -15.27 -8.79
C MET A 112 -8.84 -16.63 -8.43
N GLU A 113 -7.77 -17.04 -9.12
CA GLU A 113 -7.00 -18.25 -8.85
C GLU A 113 -6.31 -18.20 -7.47
N ALA A 114 -5.65 -17.11 -7.12
CA ALA A 114 -5.04 -16.96 -5.80
C ALA A 114 -6.10 -16.91 -4.68
N VAL A 115 -7.26 -16.30 -4.95
CA VAL A 115 -8.35 -16.18 -3.96
C VAL A 115 -9.13 -17.48 -3.77
N ARG A 116 -9.27 -18.32 -4.81
CA ARG A 116 -9.98 -19.62 -4.67
C ARG A 116 -9.23 -20.60 -3.77
N GLU A 117 -7.91 -20.45 -3.62
CA GLU A 117 -7.07 -21.30 -2.78
C GLU A 117 -7.17 -20.96 -1.29
N LEU A 118 -7.72 -19.79 -0.94
CA LEU A 118 -7.93 -19.38 0.45
C LEU A 118 -9.15 -20.07 1.08
N PRO A 119 -9.13 -20.40 2.37
CA PRO A 119 -10.31 -20.90 3.08
C PRO A 119 -11.41 -19.83 3.19
N GLN A 120 -12.69 -20.26 3.16
CA GLN A 120 -13.84 -19.39 3.49
C GLN A 120 -14.00 -19.36 5.00
N LYS A 121 -14.15 -18.16 5.56
CA LYS A 121 -14.55 -17.96 6.96
C LYS A 121 -16.06 -17.92 7.09
#